data_AF-A0A5C5YUB8-F1
#
_entry.id   AF-A0A5C5YUB8-F1
#
_cell.length_a   1.000
_cell.length_b   1.000
_cell.length_c   1.000
_cell.angle_alpha   90.00
_cell.angle_beta   90.00
_cell.angle_gamma   90.00
#
_symmetry.space_group_name_H-M   'P 1'
#
loop_
_entity.id
_entity.type
_entity.pdbx_description
1 polymer ?
#
loop_
_entity_poly.entity_id
_entity_poly.type
_entity_poly.pdbx_seq_one_letter_code
_entity_poly.pdbx_strand_id
1 'polypeptide(L)'
;MEAEQEHVNPFASPLAEESASAPVVTADGALEQIRRDNLSREASIKSIGSLYLLGALVMTLAIATTLLTLLFAVASADVVSGDGAFVGITSFFYVAMTAAFWWIGLGLRRLNPAVRFWTIILSAIGLLGFPFGTLINGYILWLVAGRKAK
;
A
#
# COMPACT_ATOMS: atom_id res chain seq x y z
N MET A 1 -7.23 16.74 -60.49
CA MET A 1 -6.22 17.09 -59.48
C MET A 1 -6.98 17.83 -58.39
N GLU A 2 -7.46 17.08 -57.40
CA GLU A 2 -8.16 17.66 -56.25
C GLU A 2 -7.10 18.13 -55.26
N ALA A 3 -7.15 19.39 -54.87
CA ALA A 3 -6.25 19.94 -53.85
C ALA A 3 -6.62 19.31 -52.51
N GLU A 4 -5.63 18.68 -51.83
CA GLU A 4 -5.80 18.20 -50.46
C GLU A 4 -6.22 19.37 -49.58
N GLN A 5 -7.41 19.26 -48.97
CA GLN A 5 -7.86 20.23 -47.99
C GLN A 5 -7.00 20.09 -46.74
N GLU A 6 -6.27 21.15 -46.43
CA GLU A 6 -5.42 21.25 -45.24
C GLU A 6 -6.27 21.06 -43.98
N HIS A 7 -6.15 19.90 -43.34
CA HIS A 7 -6.89 19.57 -42.13
C HIS A 7 -6.27 20.31 -40.94
N VAL A 8 -6.72 21.55 -40.72
CA VAL A 8 -6.36 22.33 -39.53
C VAL A 8 -7.00 21.69 -38.31
N ASN A 9 -6.17 21.18 -37.39
CA ASN A 9 -6.63 20.63 -36.13
C ASN A 9 -7.09 21.77 -35.21
N PRO A 10 -8.40 21.90 -34.90
CA PRO A 10 -8.92 22.99 -34.08
C PRO A 10 -8.47 22.93 -32.61
N PHE A 11 -7.82 21.84 -32.20
CA PHE A 11 -7.23 21.67 -30.86
C PHE A 11 -5.72 21.90 -30.82
N ALA A 12 -5.09 22.30 -31.93
CA ALA A 12 -3.66 22.62 -31.93
C ALA A 12 -3.41 23.92 -31.12
N SER A 13 -2.48 23.85 -30.17
CA SER A 13 -2.06 25.03 -29.41
C SER A 13 -1.40 26.05 -30.35
N PRO A 14 -1.63 27.36 -30.19
CA PRO A 14 -0.98 28.41 -31.00
C PRO A 14 0.57 28.36 -30.97
N LEU A 15 1.15 27.64 -30.01
CA LEU A 15 2.60 27.45 -29.86
C LEU A 15 3.16 26.19 -30.56
N ALA A 16 2.31 25.40 -31.21
CA ALA A 16 2.70 24.16 -31.87
C ALA A 16 3.63 24.40 -33.07
N GLU A 17 3.48 25.53 -33.76
CA GLU A 17 4.30 25.87 -34.94
C GLU A 17 5.70 26.35 -34.57
N GLU A 18 5.88 26.97 -33.39
CA GLU A 18 7.18 27.49 -32.92
C GLU A 18 8.13 26.36 -32.49
N SER A 19 7.60 25.16 -32.21
CA SER A 19 8.37 23.99 -31.77
C SER A 19 8.99 23.19 -32.93
N ALA A 20 8.73 23.55 -34.19
CA ALA A 20 9.12 22.75 -35.35
C ALA A 20 10.60 22.91 -35.79
N SER A 21 11.35 23.90 -35.27
CA SER A 21 12.67 24.27 -35.82
C SER A 21 13.88 24.11 -34.89
N ALA A 22 13.71 23.61 -33.66
CA ALA A 22 14.83 23.34 -32.76
C ALA A 22 15.29 21.88 -32.84
N PRO A 23 16.62 21.57 -32.74
CA PRO A 23 17.07 20.20 -32.54
C PRO A 23 16.42 19.65 -31.27
N VAL A 24 15.67 18.56 -31.45
CA VAL A 24 14.82 17.87 -30.48
C VAL A 24 15.69 17.17 -29.41
N VAL A 25 16.40 17.95 -28.59
CA VAL A 25 16.83 17.51 -27.25
C VAL A 25 15.63 17.77 -26.35
N THR A 26 14.70 16.82 -26.34
CA THR A 26 13.36 17.05 -25.79
C THR A 26 13.43 17.37 -24.29
N ALA A 27 12.97 18.56 -23.92
CA ALA A 27 12.48 18.81 -22.58
C ALA A 27 11.46 17.72 -22.15
N ASP A 28 10.78 17.08 -23.11
CA ASP A 28 9.88 15.93 -22.91
C ASP A 28 10.57 14.71 -22.28
N GLY A 29 11.85 14.46 -22.56
CA GLY A 29 12.56 13.32 -21.96
C GLY A 29 12.73 13.46 -20.45
N ALA A 30 13.06 14.66 -19.98
CA ALA A 30 13.18 14.96 -18.55
C ALA A 30 11.82 14.97 -17.84
N LEU A 31 10.78 15.52 -18.50
CA LEU A 31 9.42 15.53 -17.96
C LEU A 31 8.81 14.13 -17.86
N GLU A 32 9.01 13.29 -18.88
CA GLU A 32 8.54 11.91 -18.88
C GLU A 32 9.26 11.07 -17.81
N GLN A 33 10.55 11.34 -17.56
CA GLN A 33 11.28 10.69 -16.47
C GLN A 33 10.69 11.03 -15.10
N ILE A 34 10.39 12.31 -14.84
CA ILE A 34 9.74 12.75 -13.59
C ILE A 34 8.37 12.08 -13.42
N ARG A 35 7.58 11.97 -14.51
CA ARG A 35 6.29 11.29 -14.49
C ARG A 35 6.43 9.82 -14.10
N ARG A 36 7.37 9.10 -14.72
CA ARG A 36 7.64 7.68 -14.42
C ARG A 36 8.11 7.47 -12.98
N ASP A 37 8.93 8.38 -12.46
CA ASP A 37 9.38 8.34 -11.07
C ASP A 37 8.23 8.49 -10.08
N ASN A 38 7.26 9.37 -10.36
CA ASN A 38 6.09 9.53 -9.49
C ASN A 38 5.13 8.32 -9.58
N LEU A 39 4.87 7.82 -10.79
CA LEU A 39 4.00 6.65 -10.99
C LEU A 39 4.58 5.38 -10.36
N SER A 40 5.90 5.16 -10.47
CA SER A 40 6.56 4.00 -9.86
C SER A 40 6.57 4.08 -8.33
N ARG A 41 6.70 5.28 -7.75
CA ARG A 41 6.54 5.49 -6.30
C ARG A 41 5.13 5.19 -5.84
N GLU A 42 4.13 5.72 -6.53
CA GLU A 42 2.73 5.46 -6.20
C GLU A 42 2.41 3.97 -6.27
N ALA A 43 2.88 3.28 -7.32
CA ALA A 43 2.73 1.84 -7.47
C ALA A 43 3.40 1.07 -6.32
N SER A 44 4.57 1.51 -5.87
CA SER A 44 5.30 0.90 -4.75
C SER A 44 4.58 1.10 -3.41
N ILE A 45 3.99 2.27 -3.16
CA ILE A 45 3.19 2.51 -1.94
C ILE A 45 1.92 1.64 -1.96
N LYS A 46 1.27 1.54 -3.12
CA LYS A 46 0.08 0.70 -3.29
C LYS A 46 0.39 -0.78 -3.11
N SER A 47 1.54 -1.27 -3.56
CA SER A 47 1.95 -2.67 -3.37
C SER A 47 2.21 -3.00 -1.90
N ILE A 48 2.81 -2.08 -1.13
CA ILE A 48 2.91 -2.21 0.33
C ILE A 48 1.52 -2.24 0.96
N GLY A 49 0.60 -1.38 0.53
CA GLY A 49 -0.80 -1.43 0.95
C GLY A 49 -1.42 -2.81 0.73
N SER A 50 -1.19 -3.43 -0.45
CA SER A 50 -1.62 -4.80 -0.74
C SER A 50 -0.97 -5.85 0.18
N LEU A 51 0.30 -5.67 0.57
CA LEU A 51 0.98 -6.55 1.53
C LEU A 51 0.31 -6.50 2.90
N TYR A 52 -0.06 -5.31 3.40
CA TYR A 52 -0.83 -5.18 4.64
C TYR A 52 -2.21 -5.84 4.56
N LEU A 53 -2.90 -5.70 3.41
CA LEU A 53 -4.18 -6.38 3.19
C LEU A 53 -4.03 -7.90 3.16
N LEU A 54 -2.97 -8.43 2.56
CA LEU A 54 -2.68 -9.85 2.55
C LEU A 54 -2.44 -10.36 3.99
N GLY A 55 -1.65 -9.63 4.78
CA GLY A 55 -1.45 -9.95 6.19
C GLY A 55 -2.77 -9.91 6.99
N ALA A 56 -3.60 -8.88 6.78
CA ALA A 56 -4.89 -8.76 7.42
C ALA A 56 -5.84 -9.91 7.05
N LEU A 57 -5.84 -10.34 5.79
CA LEU A 57 -6.62 -11.48 5.32
C LEU A 57 -6.19 -12.77 6.03
N VAL A 58 -4.88 -13.04 6.09
CA VAL A 58 -4.34 -14.22 6.79
C VAL A 58 -4.70 -14.20 8.27
N MET A 59 -4.56 -13.06 8.95
CA MET A 59 -4.94 -12.92 10.36
C MET A 59 -6.45 -13.12 10.56
N THR A 60 -7.28 -12.63 9.63
CA THR A 60 -8.74 -12.81 9.67
C THR A 60 -9.09 -14.30 9.60
N LEU A 61 -8.43 -15.06 8.73
CA LEU A 61 -8.62 -16.52 8.64
C LEU A 61 -8.19 -17.23 9.93
N ALA A 62 -7.07 -16.84 10.53
CA ALA A 62 -6.60 -17.40 11.79
C ALA A 62 -7.57 -17.10 12.96
N ILE A 63 -8.15 -15.90 13.01
CA ILE A 63 -9.20 -15.56 13.99
C ILE A 63 -10.44 -16.42 13.75
N ALA A 64 -10.87 -16.57 12.50
CA ALA A 64 -12.05 -17.37 12.16
C ALA A 64 -11.89 -18.84 12.58
N THR A 65 -10.73 -19.46 12.34
CA THR A 65 -10.46 -20.84 12.79
C THR A 65 -10.41 -20.96 14.31
N THR A 66 -9.87 -19.95 15.01
CA THR A 66 -9.84 -19.91 16.47
C THR A 66 -11.25 -19.77 17.06
N LEU A 67 -12.10 -18.93 16.47
CA LEU A 67 -13.50 -18.80 16.90
C LEU A 67 -14.31 -20.08 16.62
N LEU A 68 -14.06 -20.72 15.49
CA LEU A 68 -14.71 -21.98 15.13
C LEU A 68 -14.33 -23.11 16.11
N THR A 69 -13.05 -23.23 16.45
CA THR A 69 -12.59 -24.22 17.44
C THR A 69 -13.16 -23.96 18.83
N LEU A 70 -13.24 -22.69 19.25
CA LEU A 70 -13.87 -22.31 20.51
C LEU A 70 -15.37 -22.64 20.53
N LEU A 71 -16.08 -22.43 19.43
CA LEU A 71 -17.48 -22.81 19.29
C LEU A 71 -17.70 -24.32 19.47
N PHE A 72 -16.85 -25.15 18.87
CA PHE A 72 -16.92 -26.61 19.03
C PHE A 72 -16.57 -27.09 20.44
N ALA A 73 -15.58 -26.46 21.09
CA ALA A 73 -15.22 -26.79 22.48
C ALA A 73 -16.39 -26.49 23.45
N VAL A 74 -17.07 -25.36 23.25
CA VAL A 74 -18.28 -25.02 24.03
C VAL A 74 -19.41 -26.03 23.78
N ALA A 75 -19.63 -26.44 22.52
CA ALA A 75 -20.68 -27.38 22.16
C ALA A 75 -20.44 -28.81 22.67
N SER A 76 -19.18 -29.22 22.82
CA SER A 76 -18.80 -30.55 23.31
C SER A 76 -18.74 -30.65 24.84
N ALA A 77 -18.98 -29.54 25.56
CA ALA A 77 -18.75 -29.42 27.00
C ALA A 77 -17.30 -29.72 27.44
N ASP A 78 -16.37 -29.88 26.49
CA ASP A 78 -14.92 -29.87 26.69
C ASP A 78 -14.48 -28.41 26.87
N VAL A 79 -14.92 -27.79 27.97
CA VAL A 79 -14.44 -26.46 28.33
C VAL A 79 -13.01 -26.62 28.84
N VAL A 80 -12.06 -26.32 27.95
CA VAL A 80 -10.64 -26.20 28.29
C VAL A 80 -10.54 -25.31 29.53
N SER A 81 -10.06 -25.88 30.63
CA SER A 81 -9.88 -25.23 31.94
C SER A 81 -8.70 -24.24 31.91
N GLY A 82 -8.61 -23.43 30.87
CA GLY A 82 -7.63 -22.37 30.71
C GLY A 82 -8.15 -21.07 31.30
N ASP A 83 -7.21 -20.18 31.65
CA ASP A 83 -7.50 -18.82 32.12
C ASP A 83 -8.25 -18.03 31.03
N GLY A 84 -9.58 -18.06 31.09
CA GLY A 84 -10.46 -17.45 30.08
C GLY A 84 -10.23 -15.95 29.91
N ALA A 85 -9.72 -15.28 30.95
CA ALA A 85 -9.32 -13.87 30.87
C ALA A 85 -8.13 -13.67 29.93
N PHE A 86 -7.11 -14.51 30.02
CA PHE A 86 -5.95 -14.46 29.13
C PHE A 86 -6.33 -14.70 27.67
N VAL A 87 -7.19 -15.69 27.42
CA VAL A 87 -7.71 -15.98 26.07
C VAL A 87 -8.49 -14.78 25.54
N GLY A 88 -9.40 -14.21 26.34
CA GLY A 88 -10.21 -13.05 25.93
C GLY A 88 -9.37 -11.82 25.58
N ILE A 89 -8.38 -11.47 26.42
CA ILE A 89 -7.47 -10.33 26.18
C ILE A 89 -6.65 -10.55 24.91
N THR A 90 -6.11 -11.77 24.75
CA THR A 90 -5.30 -12.12 23.57
C THR A 90 -6.13 -12.06 22.29
N SER A 91 -7.34 -12.63 22.29
CA SER A 91 -8.25 -12.58 21.13
C SER A 91 -8.65 -11.14 20.78
N PHE A 92 -8.96 -10.31 21.79
CA PHE A 92 -9.28 -8.91 21.57
C PHE A 92 -8.11 -8.16 20.90
N PHE A 93 -6.89 -8.38 21.36
CA PHE A 93 -5.69 -7.79 20.77
C PHE A 93 -5.50 -8.21 19.30
N TYR A 94 -5.66 -9.50 18.98
CA TYR A 94 -5.56 -9.98 17.60
C TYR A 94 -6.62 -9.38 16.68
N VAL A 95 -7.86 -9.25 17.15
CA VAL A 95 -8.95 -8.59 16.38
C VAL A 95 -8.64 -7.13 16.13
N ALA A 96 -8.22 -6.39 17.18
CA ALA A 96 -7.85 -4.98 17.06
C ALA A 96 -6.67 -4.78 16.09
N MET A 97 -5.65 -5.64 16.17
CA MET A 97 -4.49 -5.58 15.28
C MET A 97 -4.86 -5.91 13.83
N THR A 98 -5.74 -6.88 13.61
CA THR A 98 -6.25 -7.23 12.27
C THR A 98 -7.03 -6.07 11.65
N ALA A 99 -7.89 -5.40 12.44
CA ALA A 99 -8.62 -4.22 12.00
C ALA A 99 -7.68 -3.05 11.65
N ALA A 100 -6.62 -2.84 12.44
CA ALA A 100 -5.60 -1.85 12.14
C ALA A 100 -4.87 -2.15 10.82
N PHE A 101 -4.55 -3.41 10.54
CA PHE A 101 -3.90 -3.80 9.28
C PHE A 101 -4.82 -3.59 8.07
N TRP A 102 -6.11 -3.90 8.20
CA TRP A 102 -7.11 -3.57 7.18
C TRP A 102 -7.18 -2.06 6.91
N TRP A 103 -7.25 -1.24 7.97
CA TRP A 103 -7.26 0.21 7.84
C TRP A 103 -6.00 0.70 7.13
N ILE A 104 -4.81 0.32 7.61
CA ILE A 104 -3.53 0.77 7.06
C ILE A 104 -3.39 0.34 5.60
N GLY A 105 -3.70 -0.92 5.28
CA GLY A 105 -3.65 -1.43 3.90
C GLY A 105 -4.57 -0.67 2.94
N LEU A 106 -5.82 -0.42 3.35
CA LEU A 106 -6.77 0.38 2.55
C LEU A 106 -6.33 1.84 2.44
N GLY A 107 -5.82 2.42 3.53
CA GLY A 107 -5.34 3.79 3.58
C GLY A 107 -4.14 4.03 2.67
N LEU A 108 -3.17 3.10 2.66
CA LEU A 108 -1.99 3.18 1.79
C LEU A 108 -2.36 3.07 0.31
N ARG A 109 -3.34 2.21 -0.03
CA ARG A 109 -3.85 2.12 -1.41
C ARG A 109 -4.57 3.40 -1.88
N ARG A 110 -5.18 4.13 -0.95
CA ARG A 110 -5.79 5.45 -1.17
C ARG A 110 -4.81 6.61 -0.99
N LEU A 111 -3.52 6.33 -0.73
CA LEU A 111 -2.47 7.32 -0.49
C LEU A 111 -2.82 8.32 0.63
N ASN A 112 -3.58 7.88 1.64
CA ASN A 112 -4.00 8.74 2.73
C ASN A 112 -2.80 9.08 3.65
N PRO A 113 -2.47 10.36 3.88
CA PRO A 113 -1.32 10.73 4.70
C PRO A 113 -1.45 10.31 6.18
N ALA A 114 -2.67 10.13 6.70
CA ALA A 114 -2.89 9.77 8.10
C ALA A 114 -2.32 8.39 8.47
N VAL A 115 -2.39 7.41 7.54
CA VAL A 115 -1.85 6.06 7.77
C VAL A 115 -0.34 5.99 7.61
N ARG A 116 0.30 7.03 7.06
CA ARG A 116 1.75 7.10 6.89
C ARG A 116 2.48 6.97 8.22
N PHE A 117 2.04 7.72 9.22
CA PHE A 117 2.63 7.72 10.55
C PHE A 117 2.53 6.34 11.22
N TRP A 118 1.35 5.73 11.15
CA TRP A 118 1.12 4.38 11.70
C TRP A 118 1.95 3.30 11.01
N THR A 119 2.12 3.42 9.68
CA THR A 119 2.96 2.50 8.91
C THR A 119 4.42 2.58 9.37
N ILE A 120 4.94 3.80 9.60
CA ILE A 120 6.30 4.00 10.11
C ILE A 120 6.49 3.35 11.49
N ILE A 121 5.54 3.54 12.41
CA ILE A 121 5.60 2.93 13.74
C ILE A 121 5.60 1.40 13.64
N LEU A 122 4.64 0.83 12.91
CA LEU A 122 4.55 -0.62 12.76
C LEU A 122 5.78 -1.20 12.09
N SER A 123 6.33 -0.54 11.07
CA SER A 123 7.56 -0.99 10.43
C SER A 123 8.75 -0.90 11.37
N ALA A 124 8.86 0.14 12.19
CA ALA A 124 9.94 0.23 13.18
C ALA A 124 9.88 -0.93 14.19
N ILE A 125 8.69 -1.30 14.66
CA ILE A 125 8.50 -2.48 15.52
C ILE A 125 8.84 -3.77 14.74
N GLY A 126 8.38 -3.87 13.49
CA GLY A 126 8.60 -5.02 12.62
C GLY A 126 10.07 -5.28 12.25
N LEU A 127 10.97 -4.30 12.45
CA LEU A 127 12.42 -4.52 12.30
C LEU A 127 12.97 -5.56 13.27
N LEU A 128 12.32 -5.76 14.43
CA LEU A 128 12.69 -6.78 15.41
C LEU A 128 12.46 -8.22 14.91
N GLY A 129 11.65 -8.39 13.85
CA GLY A 129 11.36 -9.69 13.24
C GLY A 129 12.47 -10.18 12.30
N PHE A 130 13.70 -10.31 12.78
CA PHE A 130 14.84 -10.70 11.95
C PHE A 130 14.72 -12.15 11.40
N PRO A 131 15.15 -12.44 10.16
CA PRO A 131 15.73 -11.53 9.15
C PRO A 131 14.70 -10.92 8.19
N PHE A 132 13.59 -11.61 7.92
CA PHE A 132 12.63 -11.21 6.90
C PHE A 132 11.87 -9.93 7.27
N GLY A 133 11.50 -9.78 8.54
CA GLY A 133 10.85 -8.58 9.05
C GLY A 133 11.76 -7.37 8.94
N THR A 134 13.06 -7.51 9.17
CA THR A 134 14.02 -6.41 9.00
C THR A 134 14.12 -5.96 7.54
N LEU A 135 14.20 -6.90 6.60
CA LEU A 135 14.28 -6.58 5.17
C LEU A 135 13.00 -5.89 4.67
N ILE A 136 11.84 -6.49 4.95
CA ILE A 136 10.55 -5.97 4.49
C ILE A 136 10.27 -4.62 5.15
N ASN A 137 10.36 -4.53 6.48
CA ASN A 137 10.02 -3.29 7.18
C ASN A 137 11.07 -2.20 6.98
N GLY A 138 12.34 -2.55 6.77
CA GLY A 138 13.39 -1.62 6.37
C GLY A 138 13.09 -0.98 5.01
N TYR A 139 12.63 -1.78 4.04
CA TYR A 139 12.19 -1.26 2.74
C TYR A 139 10.97 -0.35 2.86
N ILE A 140 9.96 -0.74 3.66
CA ILE A 140 8.77 0.09 3.90
C ILE A 140 9.16 1.42 4.54
N LEU A 141 10.00 1.41 5.58
CA LEU A 141 10.52 2.61 6.23
C LEU A 141 11.26 3.52 5.24
N TRP A 142 12.13 2.94 4.41
CA TRP A 142 12.84 3.71 3.39
C TRP A 142 11.88 4.37 2.39
N LEU A 143 10.84 3.67 1.96
CA LEU A 143 9.86 4.20 1.01
C LEU A 143 8.96 5.28 1.63
N VAL A 144 8.50 5.07 2.86
CA VAL A 144 7.47 5.89 3.52
C VAL A 144 8.08 7.05 4.33
N ALA A 145 9.26 6.87 4.94
CA ALA A 145 9.93 7.91 5.74
C ALA A 145 11.02 8.66 4.96
N GLY A 146 11.53 8.12 3.85
CA GLY A 146 12.63 8.71 3.10
C GLY A 146 12.30 10.05 2.41
N ARG A 147 13.34 10.80 2.04
CA ARG A 147 13.25 12.06 1.28
C ARG A 147 12.48 11.95 -0.06
N LYS A 148 12.26 10.73 -0.57
CA LYS A 148 11.41 10.43 -1.73
C LYS A 148 9.90 10.55 -1.47
N ALA A 149 9.49 10.81 -0.23
CA ALA A 149 8.10 11.02 0.16
C ALA A 149 7.69 12.51 0.23
N LYS A 150 8.56 13.41 -0.23
CA LYS A 150 8.23 14.80 -0.61
C LYS A 150 8.17 14.89 -2.13
#